data_AF-A0A316SHB9-F1
#
_entry.id   AF-A0A316SHB9-F1
#
_cell.length_a   1.000
_cell.length_b   1.000
_cell.length_c   1.000
_cell.angle_alpha   90.00
_cell.angle_beta   90.00
_cell.angle_gamma   90.00
#
_symmetry.space_group_name_H-M   'P 1'
#
loop_
_entity.id
_entity.type
_entity.pdbx_description
1 polymer ?
#
loop_
_entity_poly.entity_id
_entity_poly.type
_entity_poly.pdbx_seq_one_letter_code
_entity_poly.pdbx_strand_id
1 'polypeptide(L)'
;MTKKKLTYITILGACIAAGVFVTVPSQAVSDEGKSKAMILLEKAKAARLERKKALENKRNEMEQYYSDKTGHKYKVNVFFEGEMVDSDALNQWVPNGYNAVLFSNNDSKAQKILVSNAEKMVTAYIDFTKEINDKNQKTFCKTLYKHAKTNHSQKVFSKATIYTGKDSSVCQFALRDKNTNLFAFESYELYKDGSLAYVHTLSKDEQDYISIIKDAFPRTVADKARKAVSHALGEFLSTESYKKTQF
;
A
#
# COMPACT_ATOMS: atom_id res chain seq x y z
N MET A 1 24.41 -0.69 -23.38
CA MET A 1 23.56 0.05 -22.40
C MET A 1 22.10 -0.39 -22.56
N THR A 2 21.64 -1.34 -21.76
CA THR A 2 20.25 -1.81 -21.78
C THR A 2 19.41 -0.92 -20.85
N LYS A 3 18.60 -0.03 -21.44
CA LYS A 3 17.60 0.77 -20.72
C LYS A 3 16.57 -0.19 -20.11
N LYS A 4 16.59 -0.39 -18.79
CA LYS A 4 15.50 -1.07 -18.07
C LYS A 4 14.28 -0.14 -18.10
N LYS A 5 13.32 -0.45 -18.98
CA LYS A 5 12.00 0.20 -19.02
C LYS A 5 11.30 -0.12 -17.69
N LEU A 6 10.86 0.91 -16.98
CA LEU A 6 9.88 0.78 -15.91
C LEU A 6 8.58 0.28 -16.58
N THR A 7 8.22 -0.97 -16.33
CA THR A 7 6.97 -1.55 -16.85
C THR A 7 5.81 -1.00 -16.02
N TYR A 8 5.25 0.13 -16.46
CA TYR A 8 3.95 0.60 -16.00
C TYR A 8 2.88 -0.34 -16.59
N ILE A 9 2.18 -1.06 -15.73
CA ILE A 9 1.01 -1.85 -16.15
C ILE A 9 -0.14 -0.86 -16.34
N THR A 10 -0.38 -0.50 -17.61
CA THR A 10 -1.61 0.17 -18.06
C THR A 10 -2.78 -0.78 -17.83
N ILE A 11 -3.62 -0.46 -16.84
CA ILE A 11 -4.93 -1.10 -16.69
C ILE A 11 -5.86 -0.41 -17.69
N LEU A 12 -6.30 -1.13 -18.72
CA LEU A 12 -7.41 -0.69 -19.56
C LEU A 12 -8.64 -0.49 -18.67
N GLY A 13 -9.07 0.76 -18.57
CA GLY A 13 -10.29 1.15 -17.87
C GLY A 13 -11.51 0.52 -18.53
N ALA A 14 -12.21 -0.32 -17.77
CA ALA A 14 -13.60 -0.64 -18.05
C ALA A 14 -14.46 0.24 -17.14
N CYS A 15 -15.08 1.28 -17.72
CA CYS A 15 -15.98 2.20 -17.04
C CYS A 15 -17.03 1.44 -16.21
N ILE A 16 -17.05 1.69 -14.90
CA ILE A 16 -18.13 1.26 -14.02
C ILE A 16 -19.28 2.24 -14.20
N ALA A 17 -20.31 1.82 -14.95
CA ALA A 17 -21.60 2.48 -14.90
C ALA A 17 -22.18 2.33 -13.49
N ALA A 18 -22.32 3.45 -12.78
CA ALA A 18 -22.93 3.52 -11.47
C ALA A 18 -24.39 3.04 -11.53
N GLY A 19 -24.73 2.05 -10.71
CA GLY A 19 -26.09 1.56 -10.55
C GLY A 19 -26.96 2.59 -9.82
N VAL A 20 -27.83 3.27 -10.55
CA VAL A 20 -28.98 3.97 -9.97
C VAL A 20 -29.97 2.91 -9.52
N PHE A 21 -30.24 2.82 -8.22
CA PHE A 21 -31.40 2.09 -7.69
C PHE A 21 -32.66 2.82 -8.16
N VAL A 22 -33.32 2.30 -9.20
CA VAL A 22 -34.67 2.73 -9.59
C VAL A 22 -35.66 1.90 -8.77
N THR A 23 -36.29 2.54 -7.79
CA THR A 23 -37.53 2.07 -7.18
C THR A 23 -38.63 2.11 -8.25
N VAL A 24 -39.01 0.95 -8.79
CA VAL A 24 -40.07 0.86 -9.81
C VAL A 24 -41.43 0.87 -9.10
N PRO A 25 -42.37 1.79 -9.41
CA PRO A 25 -43.74 1.67 -8.94
C PRO A 25 -44.43 0.51 -9.69
N SER A 26 -45.20 -0.28 -8.96
CA SER A 26 -46.02 -1.38 -9.46
C SER A 26 -46.95 -0.94 -10.60
N GLN A 27 -46.60 -1.27 -11.85
CA GLN A 27 -47.54 -1.40 -12.95
C GLN A 27 -47.50 -2.84 -13.48
N ALA A 28 -48.68 -3.41 -13.74
CA ALA A 28 -48.87 -4.76 -14.21
C ALA A 28 -48.05 -5.03 -15.49
N VAL A 29 -46.99 -5.83 -15.36
CA VAL A 29 -46.09 -6.18 -16.47
C VAL A 29 -46.69 -7.35 -17.24
N SER A 30 -46.98 -7.15 -18.53
CA SER A 30 -47.39 -8.22 -19.45
C SER A 30 -46.31 -9.31 -19.55
N ASP A 31 -46.70 -10.54 -19.89
CA ASP A 31 -45.80 -11.70 -19.86
C ASP A 31 -44.60 -11.59 -20.83
N GLU A 32 -44.69 -10.80 -21.90
CA GLU A 32 -43.54 -10.44 -22.75
C GLU A 32 -42.50 -9.56 -22.04
N GLY A 33 -42.94 -8.64 -21.16
CA GLY A 33 -42.05 -7.80 -20.36
C GLY A 33 -41.27 -8.61 -19.33
N LYS A 34 -41.89 -9.65 -18.75
CA LYS A 34 -41.23 -10.60 -17.84
C LYS A 34 -40.16 -11.43 -18.57
N SER A 35 -40.44 -11.88 -19.80
CA SER A 35 -39.47 -12.65 -20.61
C SER A 35 -38.23 -11.81 -20.97
N LYS A 36 -38.42 -10.56 -21.43
CA LYS A 36 -37.29 -9.66 -21.72
C LYS A 36 -36.48 -9.30 -20.47
N ALA A 37 -37.14 -9.08 -19.33
CA ALA A 37 -36.49 -8.84 -18.05
C ALA A 37 -35.68 -10.06 -17.56
N MET A 38 -36.20 -11.28 -17.77
CA MET A 38 -35.52 -12.53 -17.43
C MET A 38 -34.26 -12.74 -18.28
N ILE A 39 -34.33 -12.53 -19.60
CA ILE A 39 -33.17 -12.61 -20.50
C ILE A 39 -32.09 -11.59 -20.12
N LEU A 40 -32.49 -10.36 -19.76
CA LEU A 40 -31.57 -9.31 -19.34
C LEU A 40 -30.90 -9.64 -17.99
N LEU A 41 -31.65 -10.23 -17.06
CA LEU A 41 -31.13 -10.75 -15.80
C LEU A 41 -30.11 -11.88 -16.03
N GLU A 42 -30.39 -12.83 -16.93
CA GLU A 42 -29.48 -13.92 -17.26
C GLU A 42 -28.19 -13.42 -17.90
N LYS A 43 -28.28 -12.49 -18.87
CA LYS A 43 -27.10 -11.83 -19.45
C LYS A 43 -26.29 -11.08 -18.38
N ALA A 44 -26.95 -10.39 -17.45
CA ALA A 44 -26.28 -9.72 -16.35
C ALA A 44 -25.59 -10.70 -15.40
N LYS A 45 -26.19 -11.87 -15.11
CA LYS A 45 -25.58 -12.94 -14.32
C LYS A 45 -24.35 -13.53 -15.03
N ALA A 46 -24.45 -13.81 -16.32
CA ALA A 46 -23.34 -14.30 -17.13
C ALA A 46 -22.17 -13.30 -17.16
N ALA A 47 -22.45 -12.02 -17.43
CA ALA A 47 -21.44 -10.96 -17.41
C ALA A 47 -20.79 -10.80 -16.02
N ARG A 48 -21.55 -10.96 -14.94
CA ARG A 48 -20.99 -10.98 -13.57
C ARG A 48 -20.07 -12.17 -13.35
N LEU A 49 -20.43 -13.35 -13.84
CA LEU A 49 -19.60 -14.55 -13.73
C LEU A 49 -18.29 -14.41 -14.52
N GLU A 50 -18.35 -13.89 -15.75
CA GLU A 50 -17.16 -13.64 -16.57
C GLU A 50 -16.22 -12.63 -15.90
N ARG A 51 -16.77 -11.53 -15.36
CA ARG A 51 -15.98 -10.55 -14.60
C ARG A 51 -15.29 -11.17 -13.38
N LYS A 52 -15.98 -12.05 -12.64
CA LYS A 52 -15.38 -12.79 -11.52
C LYS A 52 -14.22 -13.68 -11.98
N LYS A 53 -14.39 -14.42 -13.08
CA LYS A 53 -13.31 -15.26 -13.64
C LYS A 53 -12.11 -14.42 -14.09
N ALA A 54 -12.36 -13.30 -14.78
CA ALA A 54 -11.29 -12.40 -15.22
C ALA A 54 -10.52 -11.79 -14.05
N LEU A 55 -11.23 -11.40 -12.98
CA LEU A 55 -10.61 -10.87 -11.76
C LEU A 55 -9.74 -11.92 -11.07
N GLU A 56 -10.21 -13.17 -11.01
CA GLU A 56 -9.46 -14.26 -10.39
C GLU A 56 -8.22 -14.66 -11.20
N ASN A 57 -8.32 -14.70 -12.54
CA ASN A 57 -7.16 -14.91 -13.40
C ASN A 57 -6.12 -13.80 -13.17
N LYS A 58 -6.55 -12.54 -13.10
CA LYS A 58 -5.68 -11.41 -12.80
C LYS A 58 -5.04 -11.53 -11.41
N ARG A 59 -5.79 -12.01 -10.41
CA ARG A 59 -5.27 -12.29 -9.06
C ARG A 59 -4.10 -13.26 -9.14
N ASN A 60 -4.33 -14.42 -9.76
CA ASN A 60 -3.34 -15.48 -9.90
C ASN A 60 -2.08 -15.01 -10.66
N GLU A 61 -2.26 -14.25 -11.75
CA GLU A 61 -1.14 -13.66 -12.49
C GLU A 61 -0.32 -12.70 -11.63
N MET A 62 -0.98 -11.83 -10.85
CA MET A 62 -0.30 -10.90 -9.97
C MET A 62 0.39 -11.62 -8.80
N GLU A 63 -0.25 -12.61 -8.19
CA GLU A 63 0.34 -13.43 -7.12
C GLU A 63 1.60 -14.13 -7.61
N GLN A 64 1.54 -14.77 -8.78
CA GLN A 64 2.70 -15.39 -9.40
C GLN A 64 3.81 -14.37 -9.67
N TYR A 65 3.46 -13.22 -10.28
CA TYR A 65 4.43 -12.17 -10.57
C TYR A 65 5.18 -11.70 -9.31
N TYR A 66 4.45 -11.43 -8.22
CA TYR A 66 5.06 -10.96 -6.97
C TYR A 66 5.81 -12.09 -6.24
N SER A 67 5.33 -13.32 -6.33
CA SER A 67 6.03 -14.50 -5.84
C SER A 67 7.39 -14.65 -6.54
N ASP A 68 7.41 -14.63 -7.87
CA ASP A 68 8.64 -14.72 -8.67
C ASP A 68 9.62 -13.59 -8.34
N LYS A 69 9.12 -12.35 -8.20
CA LYS A 69 9.94 -11.18 -7.85
C LYS A 69 10.59 -11.29 -6.48
N THR A 70 10.01 -12.08 -5.58
CA THR A 70 10.57 -12.31 -4.24
C THR A 70 11.34 -13.63 -4.15
N GLY A 71 11.54 -14.34 -5.26
CA GLY A 71 12.18 -15.65 -5.27
C GLY A 71 11.42 -16.68 -4.45
N HIS A 72 10.08 -16.59 -4.41
CA HIS A 72 9.20 -17.45 -3.63
C HIS A 72 9.46 -17.43 -2.11
N LYS A 73 10.10 -16.38 -1.59
CA LYS A 73 10.39 -16.23 -0.15
C LYS A 73 9.13 -16.05 0.70
N TYR A 74 8.06 -15.51 0.13
CA TYR A 74 6.83 -15.19 0.84
C TYR A 74 5.64 -15.88 0.19
N LYS A 75 4.65 -16.26 0.99
CA LYS A 75 3.30 -16.48 0.50
C LYS A 75 2.70 -15.12 0.13
N VAL A 76 2.23 -15.02 -1.10
CA VAL A 76 1.69 -13.79 -1.69
C VAL A 76 0.19 -13.93 -1.86
N ASN A 77 -0.57 -12.98 -1.32
CA ASN A 77 -2.01 -12.87 -1.56
C ASN A 77 -2.29 -11.48 -2.15
N VAL A 78 -3.04 -11.42 -3.25
CA VAL A 78 -3.44 -10.15 -3.90
C VAL A 78 -4.88 -9.83 -3.55
N PHE A 79 -5.15 -8.56 -3.26
CA PHE A 79 -6.46 -8.03 -2.92
C PHE A 79 -6.79 -6.82 -3.79
N PHE A 80 -8.01 -6.76 -4.29
CA PHE A 80 -8.49 -5.64 -5.12
C PHE A 80 -9.29 -4.64 -4.30
N GLU A 81 -9.56 -3.48 -4.90
CA GLU A 81 -10.41 -2.43 -4.33
C GLU A 81 -11.65 -2.98 -3.62
N GLY A 82 -11.87 -2.51 -2.38
CA GLY A 82 -13.01 -2.89 -1.57
C GLY A 82 -12.91 -4.25 -0.89
N GLU A 83 -11.88 -5.06 -1.19
CA GLU A 83 -11.60 -6.29 -0.46
C GLU A 83 -10.94 -6.00 0.89
N MET A 84 -11.11 -6.91 1.84
CA MET A 84 -10.46 -6.86 3.15
C MET A 84 -9.18 -7.69 3.11
N VAL A 85 -8.06 -7.09 3.49
CA VAL A 85 -6.83 -7.81 3.78
C VAL A 85 -6.97 -8.37 5.18
N ASP A 86 -7.30 -9.66 5.29
CA ASP A 86 -7.41 -10.33 6.58
C ASP A 86 -6.05 -10.84 7.05
N SER A 87 -5.49 -10.18 8.05
CA SER A 87 -4.16 -10.46 8.61
C SER A 87 -4.10 -9.97 10.05
N ASP A 88 -3.46 -10.73 10.95
CA ASP A 88 -3.26 -10.34 12.34
C ASP A 88 -2.52 -9.01 12.52
N ALA A 89 -1.59 -8.70 11.61
CA ALA A 89 -0.65 -7.58 11.76
C ALA A 89 -0.94 -6.41 10.81
N LEU A 90 -1.58 -6.65 9.67
CA LEU A 90 -1.75 -5.70 8.57
C LEU A 90 -3.20 -5.59 8.10
N ASN A 91 -4.15 -5.90 8.98
CA ASN A 91 -5.58 -5.86 8.69
C ASN A 91 -6.03 -4.48 8.16
N GLN A 92 -6.59 -4.44 6.95
CA GLN A 92 -7.17 -3.23 6.36
C GLN A 92 -8.08 -3.48 5.15
N TRP A 93 -8.98 -2.54 4.90
CA TRP A 93 -9.72 -2.48 3.64
C TRP A 93 -8.87 -1.87 2.53
N VAL A 94 -8.88 -2.47 1.34
CA VAL A 94 -8.22 -1.91 0.17
C VAL A 94 -8.98 -0.67 -0.31
N PRO A 95 -8.35 0.51 -0.36
CA PRO A 95 -9.02 1.75 -0.77
C PRO A 95 -9.44 1.75 -2.24
N ASN A 96 -10.37 2.65 -2.58
CA ASN A 96 -10.83 2.79 -3.96
C ASN A 96 -9.70 3.22 -4.91
N GLY A 97 -9.59 2.57 -6.06
CA GLY A 97 -8.52 2.77 -7.04
C GLY A 97 -7.18 2.10 -6.67
N TYR A 98 -7.10 1.38 -5.56
CA TYR A 98 -5.89 0.67 -5.14
C TYR A 98 -6.02 -0.85 -5.26
N ASN A 99 -4.87 -1.50 -5.43
CA ASN A 99 -4.71 -2.93 -5.21
C ASN A 99 -3.71 -3.12 -4.06
N ALA A 100 -3.92 -4.15 -3.24
CA ALA A 100 -3.02 -4.54 -2.19
C ALA A 100 -2.38 -5.90 -2.45
N VAL A 101 -1.16 -6.08 -1.97
CA VAL A 101 -0.41 -7.33 -2.03
C VAL A 101 0.14 -7.59 -0.63
N LEU A 102 -0.36 -8.64 0.01
CA LEU A 102 0.14 -9.11 1.29
C LEU A 102 1.22 -10.14 1.06
N PHE A 103 2.37 -9.94 1.69
CA PHE A 103 3.45 -10.91 1.74
C PHE A 103 3.54 -11.43 3.17
N SER A 104 3.34 -12.73 3.32
CA SER A 104 3.37 -13.43 4.60
C SER A 104 4.47 -14.47 4.59
N ASN A 105 5.12 -14.66 5.73
CA ASN A 105 6.09 -15.73 5.92
C ASN A 105 5.37 -16.86 6.67
N ASN A 106 5.51 -18.11 6.22
CA ASN A 106 4.71 -19.23 6.73
C ASN A 106 4.85 -19.44 8.25
N ASP A 107 5.96 -19.01 8.85
CA ASP A 107 6.30 -19.26 10.25
C ASP A 107 6.39 -17.99 11.13
N SER A 108 6.04 -16.80 10.62
CA SER A 108 6.28 -15.56 11.38
C SER A 108 5.16 -14.51 11.27
N LYS A 109 4.95 -13.80 12.40
CA LYS A 109 4.10 -12.60 12.48
C LYS A 109 4.66 -11.40 11.68
N ALA A 110 5.85 -11.52 11.10
CA ALA A 110 6.45 -10.48 10.30
C ALA A 110 5.91 -10.55 8.87
N GLN A 111 5.06 -9.58 8.55
CA GLN A 111 4.39 -9.45 7.26
C GLN A 111 4.71 -8.10 6.66
N LYS A 112 4.47 -7.96 5.36
CA LYS A 112 4.49 -6.67 4.69
C LYS A 112 3.34 -6.57 3.71
N ILE A 113 2.87 -5.35 3.51
CA ILE A 113 1.81 -5.03 2.56
C ILE A 113 2.29 -3.95 1.61
N LEU A 114 2.05 -4.15 0.32
CA LEU A 114 2.22 -3.17 -0.74
C LEU A 114 0.85 -2.76 -1.23
N VAL A 115 0.56 -1.47 -1.22
CA VAL A 115 -0.65 -0.88 -1.76
C VAL A 115 -0.26 -0.01 -2.96
N SER A 116 -0.89 -0.20 -4.11
CA SER A 116 -0.53 0.50 -5.34
C SER A 116 -1.74 1.01 -6.11
N ASN A 117 -1.61 2.22 -6.65
CA ASN A 117 -2.57 2.85 -7.55
C ASN A 117 -1.86 3.13 -8.88
N ALA A 118 -2.27 2.40 -9.92
CA ALA A 118 -1.66 2.49 -11.24
C ALA A 118 -1.96 3.83 -11.94
N GLU A 119 -3.16 4.38 -11.73
CA GLU A 119 -3.60 5.63 -12.36
C GLU A 119 -2.84 6.83 -11.79
N LYS A 120 -2.70 6.88 -10.45
CA LYS A 120 -1.92 7.90 -9.74
C LYS A 120 -0.41 7.65 -9.81
N MET A 121 0.04 6.51 -10.31
CA MET A 121 1.46 6.09 -10.31
C MET A 121 2.10 6.13 -8.91
N VAL A 122 1.35 5.65 -7.91
CA VAL A 122 1.76 5.69 -6.50
C VAL A 122 1.85 4.28 -5.95
N THR A 123 2.87 4.04 -5.13
CA THR A 123 2.94 2.87 -4.26
C THR A 123 3.20 3.30 -2.82
N ALA A 124 2.67 2.53 -1.88
CA ALA A 124 2.89 2.70 -0.46
C ALA A 124 3.04 1.33 0.19
N TYR A 125 3.88 1.23 1.22
CA TYR A 125 4.14 -0.05 1.87
C TYR A 125 4.37 0.08 3.37
N ILE A 126 3.94 -0.95 4.08
CA ILE A 126 4.27 -1.20 5.48
C ILE A 126 5.02 -2.53 5.52
N ASP A 127 6.21 -2.56 6.09
CA ASP A 127 7.08 -3.73 6.16
C ASP A 127 7.58 -3.95 7.59
N PHE A 128 7.13 -5.05 8.21
CA PHE A 128 7.60 -5.51 9.52
C PHE A 128 8.72 -6.55 9.44
N THR A 129 9.15 -6.91 8.23
CA THR A 129 10.27 -7.83 7.95
C THR A 129 11.58 -7.09 7.69
N LYS A 130 11.53 -5.77 7.57
CA LYS A 130 12.70 -4.94 7.26
C LYS A 130 13.71 -5.00 8.40
N GLU A 131 14.96 -5.28 8.04
CA GLU A 131 16.10 -5.24 8.96
C GLU A 131 17.02 -4.07 8.63
N ILE A 132 17.66 -3.54 9.69
CA ILE A 132 18.65 -2.48 9.60
C ILE A 132 19.85 -2.88 10.46
N ASN A 133 21.06 -2.52 10.02
CA ASN A 133 22.28 -2.89 10.73
C ASN A 133 22.43 -2.14 12.07
N ASP A 134 22.11 -0.85 12.07
CA ASP A 134 22.19 -0.02 13.27
C ASP A 134 20.88 -0.12 14.06
N LYS A 135 20.91 -0.87 15.17
CA LYS A 135 19.78 -1.04 16.10
C LYS A 135 19.84 -0.08 17.29
N ASN A 136 20.71 0.92 17.27
CA ASN A 136 20.77 1.93 18.32
C ASN A 136 19.82 3.10 17.99
N GLN A 137 18.78 3.27 18.82
CA GLN A 137 17.75 4.31 18.69
C GLN A 137 18.29 5.74 18.58
N LYS A 138 19.52 6.01 19.04
CA LYS A 138 20.14 7.35 18.96
C LYS A 138 20.88 7.61 17.65
N THR A 139 21.39 6.56 16.99
CA THR A 139 22.29 6.69 15.83
C THR A 139 21.67 6.17 14.54
N PHE A 140 20.71 5.24 14.60
CA PHE A 140 20.18 4.56 13.41
C PHE A 140 19.68 5.53 12.35
N CYS A 141 18.99 6.61 12.73
CA CYS A 141 18.47 7.59 11.79
C CYS A 141 19.59 8.30 11.01
N LYS A 142 20.69 8.66 11.69
CA LYS A 142 21.84 9.28 11.03
C LYS A 142 22.52 8.28 10.09
N THR A 143 22.63 7.03 10.50
CA THR A 143 23.19 5.94 9.69
C THR A 143 22.36 5.71 8.42
N LEU A 144 21.04 5.56 8.57
CA LEU A 144 20.09 5.38 7.46
C LEU A 144 20.13 6.55 6.50
N TYR A 145 20.05 7.78 7.02
CA TYR A 145 20.06 8.99 6.20
C TYR A 145 21.39 9.18 5.45
N LYS A 146 22.53 8.88 6.08
CA LYS A 146 23.84 8.89 5.42
C LYS A 146 23.89 7.85 4.30
N HIS A 147 23.36 6.65 4.54
CA HIS A 147 23.34 5.59 3.54
C HIS A 147 22.41 5.90 2.36
N ALA A 148 21.25 6.48 2.63
CA ALA A 148 20.32 6.97 1.60
C ALA A 148 20.99 8.03 0.71
N LYS A 149 21.75 8.97 1.31
CA LYS A 149 22.54 9.96 0.56
C LYS A 149 23.58 9.34 -0.37
N THR A 150 24.24 8.26 0.06
CA THR A 150 25.31 7.63 -0.73
C THR A 150 24.78 6.70 -1.83
N ASN A 151 23.71 5.94 -1.58
CA ASN A 151 23.24 4.90 -2.50
C ASN A 151 22.39 5.43 -3.67
N HIS A 152 21.62 6.49 -3.47
CA HIS A 152 20.64 6.95 -4.47
C HIS A 152 21.22 7.90 -5.53
N SER A 153 22.54 8.08 -5.58
CA SER A 153 23.19 9.01 -6.52
C SER A 153 22.59 10.44 -6.52
N GLN A 154 21.90 10.95 -5.48
CA GLN A 154 21.05 12.17 -5.58
C GLN A 154 20.90 13.12 -4.41
N LYS A 155 20.52 14.36 -4.80
CA LYS A 155 19.94 15.44 -4.00
C LYS A 155 18.87 14.91 -3.04
N VAL A 156 19.19 14.96 -1.75
CA VAL A 156 18.20 14.83 -0.69
C VAL A 156 17.34 16.09 -0.64
N PHE A 157 16.03 15.92 -0.66
CA PHE A 157 15.06 17.04 -0.66
C PHE A 157 14.72 17.51 0.76
N SER A 158 14.70 16.59 1.74
CA SER A 158 14.40 16.95 3.13
C SER A 158 15.54 16.62 4.09
N LYS A 159 15.70 17.44 5.11
CA LYS A 159 16.44 17.05 6.32
C LYS A 159 15.81 15.79 6.92
N ALA A 160 16.62 14.94 7.52
CA ALA A 160 16.09 13.82 8.29
C ALA A 160 15.52 14.36 9.59
N THR A 161 14.34 13.88 9.96
CA THR A 161 13.70 14.16 11.25
C THR A 161 13.72 12.89 12.08
N ILE A 162 14.14 12.99 13.34
CA ILE A 162 13.99 11.92 14.32
C ILE A 162 13.05 12.36 15.44
N TYR A 163 12.11 11.49 15.77
CA TYR A 163 11.28 11.59 16.96
C TYR A 163 11.75 10.51 17.93
N THR A 164 12.31 10.92 19.07
CA THR A 164 12.77 9.99 20.11
C THR A 164 11.74 9.93 21.22
N GLY A 165 11.10 8.78 21.37
CA GLY A 165 10.13 8.51 22.42
C GLY A 165 10.71 7.59 23.49
N LYS A 166 9.88 7.28 24.49
CA LYS A 166 10.26 6.31 25.52
C LYS A 166 10.46 4.93 24.91
N ASP A 167 9.54 4.44 24.09
CA ASP A 167 9.49 3.02 23.68
C ASP A 167 9.92 2.74 22.25
N SER A 168 9.98 3.77 21.41
CA SER A 168 10.50 3.68 20.05
C SER A 168 11.16 5.01 19.63
N SER A 169 11.88 4.96 18.52
CA SER A 169 12.35 6.15 17.81
C SER A 169 11.95 6.08 16.35
N VAL A 170 11.40 7.17 15.82
CA VAL A 170 10.89 7.27 14.46
C VAL A 170 11.81 8.17 13.64
N CYS A 171 12.41 7.64 12.59
CA CYS A 171 13.23 8.39 11.63
C CYS A 171 12.48 8.60 10.34
N GLN A 172 12.39 9.83 9.86
CA GLN A 172 11.66 10.21 8.66
C GLN A 172 12.54 11.05 7.73
N PHE A 173 12.52 10.74 6.44
CA PHE A 173 13.14 11.58 5.42
C PHE A 173 12.53 11.32 4.05
N ALA A 174 12.57 12.34 3.19
CA ALA A 174 12.16 12.27 1.80
C ALA A 174 13.36 12.49 0.87
N LEU A 175 13.38 11.70 -0.20
CA LEU A 175 14.43 11.68 -1.21
C LEU A 175 13.84 11.59 -2.61
N ARG A 176 14.62 12.01 -3.61
CA ARG A 176 14.31 11.81 -5.03
C ARG A 176 15.42 10.99 -5.63
N ASP A 177 15.06 10.01 -6.45
CA ASP A 177 16.03 9.18 -7.16
C ASP A 177 16.37 9.80 -8.54
N LYS A 178 17.66 9.79 -8.95
CA LYS A 178 18.20 10.54 -10.13
C LYS A 178 17.78 9.86 -11.40
N ASN A 179 17.77 8.54 -11.29
CA ASN A 179 17.71 7.65 -12.40
C ASN A 179 16.25 7.43 -12.76
N THR A 180 15.39 7.35 -11.75
CA THR A 180 13.95 7.14 -11.94
C THR A 180 13.11 8.41 -11.80
N ASN A 181 13.68 9.48 -11.23
CA ASN A 181 12.99 10.73 -10.91
C ASN A 181 11.79 10.53 -9.96
N LEU A 182 11.78 9.43 -9.20
CA LEU A 182 10.70 9.11 -8.26
C LEU A 182 10.96 9.75 -6.90
N PHE A 183 9.89 10.23 -6.27
CA PHE A 183 9.88 10.74 -4.91
C PHE A 183 9.60 9.61 -3.96
N ALA A 184 10.48 9.47 -2.99
CA ALA A 184 10.39 8.46 -1.96
C ALA A 184 10.30 9.14 -0.60
N PHE A 185 9.37 8.71 0.23
CA PHE A 185 9.36 9.03 1.65
C PHE A 185 9.63 7.74 2.42
N GLU A 186 10.53 7.82 3.39
CA GLU A 186 10.89 6.70 4.25
C GLU A 186 10.65 7.07 5.71
N SER A 187 9.92 6.20 6.42
CA SER A 187 9.71 6.27 7.86
C SER A 187 10.08 4.95 8.50
N TYR A 188 11.05 4.99 9.41
CA TYR A 188 11.54 3.85 10.17
C TYR A 188 11.23 4.04 11.64
N GLU A 189 10.39 3.19 12.22
CA GLU A 189 10.17 3.14 13.66
C GLU A 189 10.92 1.96 14.27
N LEU A 190 11.96 2.26 15.04
CA LEU A 190 12.78 1.29 15.76
C LEU A 190 12.31 1.19 17.22
N TYR A 191 11.72 0.06 17.57
CA TYR A 191 11.25 -0.22 18.93
C TYR A 191 12.40 -0.66 19.83
N LYS A 192 12.22 -0.55 21.15
CA LYS A 192 13.21 -0.95 22.16
C LYS A 192 13.62 -2.42 22.09
N ASP A 193 12.71 -3.29 21.67
CA ASP A 193 12.96 -4.71 21.48
C ASP A 193 13.80 -5.02 20.21
N GLY A 194 14.20 -3.99 19.47
CA GLY A 194 14.97 -4.10 18.24
C GLY A 194 14.13 -4.40 17.00
N SER A 195 12.82 -4.60 17.15
CA SER A 195 11.90 -4.75 16.03
C SER A 195 11.73 -3.42 15.30
N LEU A 196 11.39 -3.50 14.01
CA LEU A 196 11.31 -2.35 13.12
C LEU A 196 9.95 -2.35 12.40
N ALA A 197 9.31 -1.19 12.35
CA ALA A 197 8.25 -0.93 11.40
C ALA A 197 8.78 0.04 10.34
N TYR A 198 8.64 -0.33 9.07
CA TYR A 198 9.06 0.48 7.96
C TYR A 198 7.85 0.88 7.12
N VAL A 199 7.61 2.20 6.99
CA VAL A 199 6.59 2.76 6.11
C VAL A 199 7.28 3.54 5.02
N HIS A 200 6.91 3.33 3.77
CA HIS A 200 7.46 4.12 2.68
C HIS A 200 6.45 4.32 1.56
N THR A 201 6.56 5.47 0.90
CA THR A 201 5.78 5.80 -0.29
C THR A 201 6.70 6.10 -1.46
N LEU A 202 6.29 5.74 -2.67
CA LEU A 202 6.97 6.06 -3.91
C LEU A 202 5.97 6.67 -4.90
N SER A 203 6.31 7.81 -5.50
CA SER A 203 5.49 8.47 -6.52
C SER A 203 6.35 9.05 -7.64
N LYS A 204 5.76 9.18 -8.83
CA LYS A 204 6.43 9.82 -9.97
C LYS A 204 6.26 11.33 -9.97
N ASP A 205 5.10 11.79 -9.56
CA ASP A 205 4.79 13.20 -9.40
C ASP A 205 5.20 13.62 -7.97
N GLU A 206 5.54 14.90 -7.77
CA GLU A 206 5.90 15.52 -6.47
C GLU A 206 4.73 15.52 -5.46
N GLN A 207 3.93 14.46 -5.47
CA GLN A 207 2.81 14.26 -4.59
C GLN A 207 3.29 14.13 -3.15
N ASP A 208 2.59 14.83 -2.29
CA ASP A 208 2.85 14.86 -0.86
C ASP A 208 2.65 13.45 -0.24
N TYR A 209 3.65 13.00 0.50
CA TYR A 209 3.66 11.67 1.13
C TYR A 209 2.56 11.53 2.19
N ILE A 210 2.17 12.63 2.87
CA ILE A 210 1.07 12.61 3.85
C ILE A 210 -0.22 12.20 3.14
N SER A 211 -0.50 12.82 1.99
CA SER A 211 -1.65 12.51 1.16
C SER A 211 -1.62 11.05 0.66
N ILE A 212 -0.46 10.56 0.21
CA ILE A 212 -0.30 9.16 -0.22
C ILE A 212 -0.60 8.18 0.93
N ILE A 213 -0.02 8.41 2.11
CA ILE A 213 -0.21 7.53 3.27
C ILE A 213 -1.68 7.52 3.69
N LYS A 214 -2.34 8.68 3.75
CA LYS A 214 -3.76 8.79 4.11
C LYS A 214 -4.68 8.11 3.08
N ASP A 215 -4.38 8.23 1.79
CA ASP A 215 -5.13 7.58 0.72
C ASP A 215 -4.92 6.06 0.69
N ALA A 216 -3.70 5.58 0.94
CA ALA A 216 -3.35 4.17 0.84
C ALA A 216 -3.68 3.37 2.11
N PHE A 217 -3.69 4.01 3.28
CA PHE A 217 -3.95 3.39 4.58
C PHE A 217 -5.08 4.08 5.39
N PRO A 218 -6.24 4.42 4.79
CA PRO A 218 -7.30 5.18 5.45
C PRO A 218 -8.05 4.39 6.52
N ARG A 219 -8.01 3.05 6.44
CA ARG A 219 -8.81 2.14 7.26
C ARG A 219 -7.97 0.96 7.78
N THR A 220 -6.77 1.25 8.24
CA THR A 220 -5.91 0.25 8.90
C THR A 220 -6.44 -0.05 10.30
N VAL A 221 -6.80 -1.31 10.55
CA VAL A 221 -7.44 -1.75 11.79
C VAL A 221 -6.44 -2.37 12.76
N ALA A 222 -5.42 -3.07 12.26
CA ALA A 222 -4.41 -3.70 13.10
C ALA A 222 -3.60 -2.66 13.88
N ASP A 223 -3.56 -2.78 15.21
CA ASP A 223 -3.01 -1.76 16.11
C ASP A 223 -1.58 -1.34 15.77
N LYS A 224 -0.70 -2.33 15.50
CA LYS A 224 0.71 -2.07 15.16
C LYS A 224 0.84 -1.32 13.83
N ALA A 225 0.05 -1.68 12.83
CA ALA A 225 0.05 -1.02 11.52
C ALA A 225 -0.55 0.38 11.60
N ARG A 226 -1.68 0.55 12.30
CA ARG A 226 -2.30 1.85 12.55
C ARG A 226 -1.32 2.80 13.26
N LYS A 227 -0.62 2.31 14.28
CA LYS A 227 0.42 3.06 15.00
C LYS A 227 1.57 3.45 14.08
N ALA A 228 2.11 2.51 13.31
CA ALA A 228 3.20 2.79 12.36
C ALA A 228 2.79 3.83 11.30
N VAL A 229 1.56 3.79 10.80
CA VAL A 229 1.01 4.77 9.85
C VAL A 229 0.89 6.16 10.50
N SER A 230 0.28 6.24 11.69
CA SER A 230 0.15 7.50 12.45
C SER A 230 1.54 8.11 12.73
N HIS A 231 2.47 7.30 13.21
CA HIS A 231 3.84 7.72 13.48
C HIS A 231 4.59 8.14 12.22
N ALA A 232 4.35 7.49 11.07
CA ALA A 232 4.91 7.90 9.78
C ALA A 232 4.36 9.26 9.32
N LEU A 233 3.15 9.62 9.72
CA LEU A 233 2.57 10.96 9.52
C LEU A 233 3.08 12.00 10.53
N GLY A 234 3.86 11.58 11.53
CA GLY A 234 4.25 12.43 12.66
C GLY A 234 3.09 12.73 13.61
N GLU A 235 2.01 11.95 13.53
CA GLU A 235 0.84 12.02 14.38
C GLU A 235 1.05 11.06 15.57
N PHE A 236 1.29 11.60 16.76
CA PHE A 236 1.54 10.85 17.99
C PHE A 236 0.37 11.03 18.95
N LEU A 237 0.06 10.01 19.76
CA LEU A 237 -0.95 10.17 20.82
C LEU A 237 -0.44 11.14 21.88
N SER A 238 -1.34 11.86 22.55
CA SER A 238 -0.98 12.79 23.63
C SER A 238 -0.25 12.11 24.80
N THR A 239 -0.46 10.79 24.97
CA THR A 239 0.23 9.96 25.95
C THR A 239 1.66 9.59 25.56
N GLU A 240 2.04 9.82 24.30
CA GLU A 240 3.35 9.47 23.77
C GLU A 240 4.25 10.70 23.68
N SER A 241 5.11 10.87 24.67
CA SER A 241 6.09 11.97 24.68
C SER A 241 7.24 11.68 23.72
N TYR A 242 7.25 12.34 22.55
CA TYR A 242 8.35 12.32 21.59
C TYR A 242 9.10 13.64 21.53
N LYS A 243 10.44 13.57 21.51
CA LYS A 243 11.30 14.73 21.24
C LYS A 243 11.72 14.75 19.77
N LYS A 244 11.37 15.82 19.05
CA LYS A 244 11.75 16.04 17.65
C LYS A 244 13.16 16.64 17.54
N THR A 245 13.99 16.08 16.67
CA THR A 245 15.29 16.62 16.27
C THR A 245 15.44 16.53 14.75
N GLN A 246 16.15 17.47 14.10
CA GLN A 246 16.37 17.46 12.64
C GLN A 246 17.86 17.53 12.29
N PHE A 247 18.24 16.90 11.16
CA PHE A 247 19.61 16.85 10.64
C PHE A 247 19.68 17.08 9.12
#